data_AF-A0A3S1C3P8-F1
#
_entry.id   AF-A0A3S1C3P8-F1
#
_cell.length_a   1.000
_cell.length_b   1.000
_cell.length_c   1.000
_cell.angle_alpha   90.00
_cell.angle_beta   90.00
_cell.angle_gamma   90.00
#
_symmetry.space_group_name_H-M   'P 1'
#
loop_
_entity.id
_entity.type
_entity.pdbx_description
1 polymer ?
#
loop_
_entity_poly.entity_id
_entity_poly.type
_entity_poly.pdbx_seq_one_letter_code
_entity_poly.pdbx_strand_id
1 'polypeptide(L)'
;DCPYGDTALLRGDGSTCAEHIAKYPSACYNNETREICCSSCARLHTGTYACPYGDRRVGCTRDLCDQVLPNGTLLAELCCGTCNYTGPRECRDVTLIDDFTCQERIESYSSQGCYNGTVAFHCCASCSKMRLDIPGCEYGDLIKGGYCGLEANYDYSGCTKRLTPLCCLTCDPDFRNRDGDPDSGVYLSGHLVLTFFTLLLSIMMAT
;
A
#
# COMPACT_ATOMS: atom_id res chain seq x y z
N ASP A 1 12.40 -25.82 23.78
CA ASP A 1 13.01 -26.15 25.08
C ASP A 1 14.51 -25.90 24.97
N CYS A 2 15.15 -25.35 26.01
CA CYS A 2 16.56 -24.89 25.98
C CYS A 2 17.41 -25.72 26.97
N PRO A 3 17.57 -27.04 26.73
CA PRO A 3 18.04 -27.98 27.74
C PRO A 3 19.49 -27.74 28.19
N TYR A 4 20.31 -27.11 27.35
CA TYR A 4 21.73 -26.84 27.63
C TYR A 4 22.02 -25.37 27.97
N GLY A 5 20.98 -24.53 28.07
CA GLY A 5 21.16 -23.10 28.28
C GLY A 5 21.74 -22.36 27.07
N ASP A 6 22.23 -21.14 27.29
CA ASP A 6 23.00 -20.40 26.28
C ASP A 6 24.34 -21.10 26.02
N THR A 7 24.80 -21.11 24.77
CA THR A 7 26.19 -21.51 24.52
C THR A 7 27.15 -20.43 25.06
N ALA A 8 28.33 -20.85 25.51
CA ALA A 8 29.23 -19.99 26.27
C ALA A 8 29.70 -18.71 25.53
N LEU A 9 29.71 -18.72 24.20
CA LEU A 9 30.20 -17.61 23.36
C LEU A 9 29.46 -17.54 22.03
N LEU A 10 29.09 -16.34 21.60
CA LEU A 10 28.69 -16.09 20.21
C LEU A 10 29.92 -16.15 19.30
N ARG A 11 29.76 -16.75 18.12
CA ARG A 11 30.86 -16.95 17.17
C ARG A 11 31.46 -15.60 16.73
N GLY A 12 32.69 -15.34 17.17
CA GLY A 12 33.60 -14.39 16.50
C GLY A 12 33.83 -13.04 17.19
N ASP A 13 33.06 -12.67 18.21
CA ASP A 13 33.24 -11.38 18.91
C ASP A 13 33.63 -11.51 20.39
N GLY A 14 33.61 -12.72 20.95
CA GLY A 14 33.96 -12.99 22.35
C GLY A 14 32.90 -12.54 23.36
N SER A 15 31.72 -12.09 22.90
CA SER A 15 30.61 -11.70 23.78
C SER A 15 29.79 -12.90 24.25
N THR A 16 29.24 -12.78 25.45
CA THR A 16 28.25 -13.74 25.96
C THR A 16 26.88 -13.46 25.33
N CYS A 17 26.01 -14.47 25.29
CA CYS A 17 24.62 -14.30 24.86
C CYS A 17 23.90 -13.19 25.66
N ALA A 18 24.13 -13.09 26.97
CA ALA A 18 23.49 -12.07 27.80
C ALA A 18 23.89 -10.65 27.38
N GLU A 19 25.18 -10.41 27.13
CA GLU A 19 25.69 -9.10 26.69
C GLU A 19 25.19 -8.73 25.30
N HIS A 20 25.27 -9.68 24.36
CA HIS A 20 24.85 -9.45 22.98
C HIS A 20 23.35 -9.18 22.89
N ILE A 21 22.53 -9.98 23.57
CA ILE A 21 21.06 -9.84 23.55
C ILE A 21 20.60 -8.58 24.31
N ALA A 22 21.29 -8.16 25.37
CA ALA A 22 21.01 -6.89 26.03
C ALA A 22 21.24 -5.68 25.10
N LYS A 23 22.24 -5.77 24.21
CA LYS A 23 22.57 -4.71 23.26
C LYS A 23 21.71 -4.77 21.98
N TYR A 24 21.39 -5.98 21.52
CA TYR A 24 20.65 -6.25 20.29
C TYR A 24 19.50 -7.23 20.53
N PRO A 25 18.42 -6.83 21.23
CA PRO A 25 17.24 -7.68 21.44
C PRO A 25 16.67 -8.26 20.14
N SER A 26 16.76 -7.50 19.04
CA SER A 26 16.31 -7.91 17.72
C SER A 26 17.00 -9.18 17.19
N ALA A 27 18.17 -9.53 17.70
CA ALA A 27 18.89 -10.74 17.30
C ALA A 27 18.11 -12.02 17.65
N CYS A 28 17.24 -11.98 18.67
CA CYS A 28 16.37 -13.12 19.02
C CYS A 28 15.30 -13.46 17.96
N TYR A 29 15.08 -12.59 16.96
CA TYR A 29 14.25 -12.91 15.80
C TYR A 29 14.97 -13.79 14.77
N ASN A 30 16.30 -13.91 14.84
CA ASN A 30 17.07 -14.85 14.03
C ASN A 30 17.04 -16.25 14.67
N ASN A 31 16.72 -17.28 13.87
CA ASN A 31 16.64 -18.66 14.36
C ASN A 31 17.95 -19.17 14.94
N GLU A 32 19.07 -18.95 14.26
CA GLU A 32 20.39 -19.41 14.70
C GLU A 32 20.77 -18.75 16.02
N THR A 33 20.61 -17.43 16.14
CA THR A 33 20.86 -16.73 17.40
C THR A 33 19.93 -17.24 18.51
N ARG A 34 18.66 -17.49 18.20
CA ARG A 34 17.70 -17.99 19.18
C ARG A 34 18.01 -19.41 19.64
N GLU A 35 18.59 -20.25 18.79
CA GLU A 35 19.04 -21.60 19.18
C GLU A 35 20.29 -21.53 20.06
N ILE A 36 21.24 -20.66 19.71
CA ILE A 36 22.51 -20.48 20.44
C ILE A 36 22.27 -19.78 21.79
N CYS A 37 21.44 -18.75 21.82
CA CYS A 37 21.16 -17.88 22.96
C CYS A 37 19.75 -18.10 23.51
N CYS A 38 19.27 -19.35 23.53
CA CYS A 38 17.88 -19.66 23.84
C CYS A 38 17.43 -19.22 25.23
N SER A 39 18.30 -19.27 26.25
CA SER A 39 17.95 -18.81 27.61
C SER A 39 17.91 -17.30 27.70
N SER A 40 18.86 -16.60 27.06
CA SER A 40 18.85 -15.15 27.01
C SER A 40 17.66 -14.60 26.24
N CYS A 41 17.32 -15.18 25.09
CA CYS A 41 16.13 -14.79 24.33
C CYS A 41 14.83 -15.11 25.07
N ALA A 42 14.74 -16.23 25.78
CA ALA A 42 13.57 -16.57 26.59
C ALA A 42 13.30 -15.53 27.70
N ARG A 43 14.35 -14.97 28.31
CA ARG A 43 14.21 -13.92 29.35
C ARG A 43 13.69 -12.59 28.81
N LEU A 44 13.93 -12.28 27.54
CA LEU A 44 13.36 -11.10 26.88
C LEU A 44 11.93 -11.31 26.41
N HIS A 45 11.38 -12.52 26.54
CA HIS A 45 10.08 -12.83 25.97
C HIS A 45 8.97 -11.99 26.64
N THR A 46 8.35 -11.08 25.88
CA THR A 46 7.35 -10.13 26.40
C THR A 46 5.96 -10.76 26.57
N GLY A 47 5.71 -11.90 25.94
CA GLY A 47 4.39 -12.55 25.88
C GLY A 47 3.47 -11.95 24.81
N THR A 48 3.88 -10.89 24.12
CA THR A 48 3.13 -10.35 22.98
C THR A 48 3.46 -11.15 21.73
N TYR A 49 2.45 -11.68 21.05
CA TYR A 49 2.65 -12.50 19.85
C TYR A 49 3.34 -11.72 18.72
N ALA A 50 3.01 -10.44 18.56
CA ALA A 50 3.60 -9.60 17.53
C ALA A 50 5.07 -9.22 17.83
N CYS A 51 5.42 -9.10 19.11
CA CYS A 51 6.72 -8.58 19.58
C CYS A 51 7.34 -9.43 20.68
N PRO A 52 7.56 -10.73 20.46
CA PRO A 52 8.03 -11.62 21.50
C PRO A 52 9.32 -11.11 22.14
N TYR A 53 10.18 -10.38 21.43
CA TYR A 53 11.45 -9.88 21.97
C TYR A 53 11.58 -8.35 21.91
N GLY A 54 10.46 -7.62 21.78
CA GLY A 54 10.46 -6.17 21.56
C GLY A 54 10.68 -5.80 20.09
N ASP A 55 11.33 -4.66 19.83
CA ASP A 55 11.56 -4.17 18.47
C ASP A 55 12.46 -5.11 17.65
N ARG A 56 12.09 -5.32 16.39
CA ARG A 56 12.80 -6.15 15.40
C ARG A 56 13.97 -5.43 14.74
N ARG A 57 14.06 -4.12 14.93
CA ARG A 57 15.14 -3.28 14.40
C ARG A 57 15.59 -2.25 15.44
N VAL A 58 16.81 -1.76 15.27
CA VAL A 58 17.32 -0.62 16.03
C VAL A 58 16.80 0.71 15.46
N GLY A 59 16.83 1.75 16.28
CA GLY A 59 16.49 3.12 15.88
C GLY A 59 14.99 3.38 15.76
N CYS A 60 14.16 2.60 16.45
CA CYS A 60 12.73 2.84 16.51
C CYS A 60 12.41 4.09 17.33
N THR A 61 11.56 4.95 16.77
CA THR A 61 10.95 6.09 17.46
C THR A 61 9.44 6.08 17.19
N ARG A 62 8.65 6.78 18.01
CA ARG A 62 7.18 6.77 17.85
C ARG A 62 6.72 7.37 16.52
N ASP A 63 7.46 8.33 15.98
CA ASP A 63 7.12 9.00 14.71
C ASP A 63 7.25 8.07 13.49
N LEU A 64 7.90 6.91 13.68
CA LEU A 64 8.05 5.89 12.65
C LEU A 64 6.87 4.91 12.59
N CYS A 65 5.98 4.89 13.58
CA CYS A 65 4.97 3.84 13.70
C CYS A 65 3.99 3.78 12.53
N ASP A 66 3.67 4.93 11.95
CA ASP A 66 2.72 5.06 10.85
C ASP A 66 3.39 5.04 9.46
N GLN A 67 4.71 4.86 9.39
CA GLN A 67 5.41 4.84 8.11
C GLN A 67 5.29 3.47 7.44
N VAL A 68 5.13 3.49 6.12
CA VAL A 68 5.09 2.28 5.29
C VAL A 68 6.35 2.25 4.45
N LEU A 69 7.08 1.13 4.52
CA LEU A 69 8.27 0.90 3.70
C LEU A 69 7.89 0.68 2.23
N PRO A 70 8.80 0.88 1.26
CA PRO A 70 8.50 0.70 -0.16
C PRO A 70 7.96 -0.69 -0.54
N ASN A 71 8.25 -1.71 0.27
CA ASN A 71 7.75 -3.08 0.09
C ASN A 71 6.35 -3.29 0.72
N GLY A 72 5.69 -2.24 1.21
CA GLY A 72 4.38 -2.29 1.85
C GLY A 72 4.40 -2.67 3.34
N THR A 73 5.56 -2.96 3.93
CA THR A 73 5.64 -3.30 5.36
C THR A 73 5.39 -2.06 6.22
N LEU A 74 4.45 -2.16 7.16
CA LEU A 74 4.26 -1.13 8.18
C LEU A 74 5.44 -1.14 9.14
N LEU A 75 6.04 0.03 9.36
CA LEU A 75 7.21 0.15 10.22
C LEU A 75 6.88 -0.12 11.69
N ALA A 76 5.63 0.05 12.14
CA ALA A 76 5.18 -0.46 13.44
C ALA A 76 5.27 -1.98 13.59
N GLU A 77 5.31 -2.78 12.52
CA GLU A 77 5.60 -4.22 12.64
C GLU A 77 7.06 -4.49 13.01
N LEU A 78 7.98 -3.65 12.52
CA LEU A 78 9.40 -3.75 12.85
C LEU A 78 9.73 -3.06 14.18
N CYS A 79 9.05 -1.95 14.48
CA CYS A 79 9.19 -1.16 15.70
C CYS A 79 8.09 -1.48 16.71
N CYS A 80 7.76 -2.75 16.81
CA CYS A 80 6.51 -3.18 17.38
C CYS A 80 6.45 -3.05 18.92
N GLY A 81 7.58 -3.08 19.63
CA GLY A 81 7.67 -2.73 21.04
C GLY A 81 7.48 -1.23 21.26
N THR A 82 8.19 -0.40 20.50
CA THR A 82 8.08 1.07 20.55
C THR A 82 6.66 1.55 20.20
N CYS A 83 6.04 0.92 19.21
CA CYS A 83 4.71 1.26 18.70
C CYS A 83 3.57 0.56 19.44
N ASN A 84 3.88 -0.35 20.38
CA ASN A 84 2.91 -1.24 21.03
C ASN A 84 2.00 -1.94 20.01
N TYR A 85 2.60 -2.44 18.93
CA TYR A 85 1.90 -3.08 17.84
C TYR A 85 1.49 -4.50 18.25
N THR A 86 0.19 -4.76 18.28
CA THR A 86 -0.38 -6.03 18.77
C THR A 86 -0.75 -7.01 17.66
N GLY A 87 -0.51 -6.65 16.40
CA GLY A 87 -0.87 -7.47 15.25
C GLY A 87 -1.42 -6.64 14.08
N PRO A 88 -1.81 -7.30 12.98
CA PRO A 88 -2.31 -6.61 11.79
C PRO A 88 -3.47 -5.69 12.17
N ARG A 89 -3.33 -4.41 11.79
CA ARG A 89 -4.36 -3.40 12.02
C ARG A 89 -5.62 -3.79 11.24
N GLU A 90 -6.78 -3.66 11.88
CA GLU A 90 -8.05 -3.72 11.15
C GLU A 90 -8.05 -2.63 10.06
N CYS A 91 -8.39 -3.00 8.83
CA CYS A 91 -8.42 -2.09 7.69
C CYS A 91 -9.42 -0.96 7.95
N ARG A 92 -8.89 0.21 8.32
CA ARG A 92 -9.67 1.41 8.64
C ARG A 92 -8.91 2.64 8.23
N ASP A 93 -9.64 3.57 7.62
CA ASP A 93 -9.09 4.86 7.24
C ASP A 93 -8.65 5.64 8.47
N VAL A 94 -7.49 6.29 8.39
CA VAL A 94 -7.13 7.36 9.31
C VAL A 94 -7.92 8.63 8.98
N THR A 95 -8.01 9.54 9.93
CA THR A 95 -8.72 10.80 9.73
C THR A 95 -8.03 11.69 8.70
N LEU A 96 -6.69 11.80 8.77
CA LEU A 96 -5.87 12.65 7.89
C LEU A 96 -4.52 11.98 7.56
N ILE A 97 -4.02 12.22 6.36
CA ILE A 97 -2.67 11.91 5.89
C ILE A 97 -2.10 13.20 5.28
N ASP A 98 -1.08 13.78 5.89
CA ASP A 98 -0.53 15.10 5.52
C ASP A 98 -1.64 16.17 5.36
N ASP A 99 -2.54 16.27 6.34
CA ASP A 99 -3.69 17.18 6.37
C ASP A 99 -4.82 16.92 5.36
N PHE A 100 -4.77 15.80 4.61
CA PHE A 100 -5.85 15.40 3.71
C PHE A 100 -6.59 14.17 4.22
N THR A 101 -7.92 14.17 4.10
CA THR A 101 -8.74 12.97 4.28
C THR A 101 -8.45 11.95 3.17
N CYS A 102 -8.82 10.69 3.44
CA CYS A 102 -8.73 9.64 2.43
C CYS A 102 -9.56 9.92 1.19
N GLN A 103 -10.73 10.54 1.36
CA GLN A 103 -11.58 10.94 0.25
C GLN A 103 -10.90 12.00 -0.62
N GLU A 104 -10.34 13.05 -0.02
CA GLU A 104 -9.65 14.12 -0.75
C GLU A 104 -8.41 13.62 -1.51
N ARG A 105 -7.68 12.65 -0.95
CA ARG A 105 -6.55 12.02 -1.67
C ARG A 105 -6.99 11.20 -2.87
N ILE A 106 -8.04 10.40 -2.71
CA ILE A 106 -8.59 9.59 -3.80
C ILE A 106 -9.23 10.49 -4.86
N GLU A 107 -9.81 11.62 -4.50
CA GLU A 107 -10.34 12.59 -5.47
C GLU A 107 -9.23 13.33 -6.22
N SER A 108 -8.15 13.72 -5.52
CA SER A 108 -7.03 14.46 -6.11
C SER A 108 -6.18 13.62 -7.07
N TYR A 109 -5.99 12.34 -6.76
CA TYR A 109 -5.14 11.42 -7.52
C TYR A 109 -5.92 10.32 -8.26
N SER A 110 -7.25 10.30 -8.20
CA SER A 110 -8.10 9.16 -8.58
C SER A 110 -7.79 7.89 -7.74
N SER A 111 -8.41 6.76 -8.07
CA SER A 111 -8.12 5.45 -7.45
C SER A 111 -6.63 5.09 -7.46
N GLN A 112 -5.86 5.63 -8.41
CA GLN A 112 -4.42 5.42 -8.56
C GLN A 112 -3.60 5.77 -7.32
N GLY A 113 -4.08 6.70 -6.48
CA GLY A 113 -3.45 7.02 -5.20
C GLY A 113 -3.25 5.78 -4.31
N CYS A 114 -4.10 4.76 -4.47
CA CYS A 114 -4.02 3.50 -3.74
C CYS A 114 -2.89 2.56 -4.19
N TYR A 115 -2.16 2.87 -5.27
CA TYR A 115 -0.87 2.21 -5.57
C TYR A 115 0.26 2.67 -4.65
N ASN A 116 0.12 3.83 -4.00
CA ASN A 116 1.08 4.28 -3.00
C ASN A 116 0.86 3.51 -1.69
N GLY A 117 1.88 2.78 -1.21
CA GLY A 117 1.78 1.94 -0.01
C GLY A 117 1.36 2.70 1.25
N THR A 118 1.79 3.95 1.43
CA THR A 118 1.39 4.80 2.56
C THR A 118 -0.09 5.15 2.48
N VAL A 119 -0.59 5.54 1.30
CA VAL A 119 -2.02 5.82 1.09
C VAL A 119 -2.84 4.55 1.22
N ALA A 120 -2.42 3.44 0.61
CA ALA A 120 -3.11 2.16 0.70
C ALA A 120 -3.25 1.66 2.14
N PHE A 121 -2.21 1.86 2.95
CA PHE A 121 -2.22 1.49 4.36
C PHE A 121 -3.16 2.37 5.18
N HIS A 122 -3.02 3.70 5.06
CA HIS A 122 -3.77 4.65 5.88
C HIS A 122 -5.20 4.89 5.40
N CYS A 123 -5.49 4.65 4.12
CA CYS A 123 -6.80 4.75 3.49
C CYS A 123 -7.33 3.40 3.04
N CYS A 124 -6.99 2.34 3.77
CA CYS A 124 -7.30 0.97 3.38
C CYS A 124 -8.81 0.75 3.11
N ALA A 125 -9.70 1.29 3.95
CA ALA A 125 -11.13 1.10 3.77
C ALA A 125 -11.66 1.86 2.53
N SER A 126 -11.12 3.05 2.27
CA SER A 126 -11.45 3.77 1.03
C SER A 126 -10.87 3.11 -0.21
N CYS A 127 -9.60 2.68 -0.17
CA CYS A 127 -8.95 1.99 -1.29
C CYS A 127 -9.63 0.66 -1.63
N SER A 128 -10.04 -0.13 -0.62
CA SER A 128 -10.72 -1.40 -0.85
C SER A 128 -12.03 -1.26 -1.65
N LYS A 129 -12.76 -0.15 -1.50
CA LYS A 129 -13.99 0.14 -2.28
C LYS A 129 -13.71 0.43 -3.76
N MET A 130 -12.52 0.94 -4.06
CA MET A 130 -12.10 1.32 -5.42
C MET A 130 -11.36 0.18 -6.13
N ARG A 131 -11.14 -0.95 -5.44
CA ARG A 131 -10.32 -2.05 -5.93
C ARG A 131 -11.05 -2.82 -7.04
N LEU A 132 -10.38 -2.98 -8.18
CA LEU A 132 -10.77 -3.83 -9.30
C LEU A 132 -10.16 -5.23 -9.15
N ASP A 133 -10.85 -6.24 -9.68
CA ASP A 133 -10.37 -7.62 -9.73
C ASP A 133 -9.56 -7.90 -11.01
N ILE A 134 -8.58 -7.03 -11.28
CA ILE A 134 -7.70 -7.10 -12.45
C ILE A 134 -6.26 -7.09 -11.94
N PRO A 135 -5.54 -8.23 -12.01
CA PRO A 135 -4.17 -8.33 -11.51
C PRO A 135 -3.23 -7.31 -12.18
N GLY A 136 -2.57 -6.48 -11.39
CA GLY A 136 -1.71 -5.39 -11.85
C GLY A 136 -2.46 -4.08 -12.17
N CYS A 137 -3.79 -4.10 -12.19
CA CYS A 137 -4.68 -2.96 -12.44
C CYS A 137 -5.72 -2.77 -11.35
N GLU A 138 -5.36 -3.16 -10.13
CA GLU A 138 -6.26 -3.16 -8.97
C GLU A 138 -6.88 -1.79 -8.71
N TYR A 139 -6.28 -0.70 -9.20
CA TYR A 139 -6.83 0.65 -9.08
C TYR A 139 -6.91 1.39 -10.42
N GLY A 140 -6.93 0.64 -11.53
CA GLY A 140 -6.88 1.14 -12.90
C GLY A 140 -5.47 1.32 -13.44
N ASP A 141 -5.31 2.18 -14.44
CA ASP A 141 -3.99 2.52 -14.99
C ASP A 141 -3.08 3.14 -13.92
N LEU A 142 -1.78 2.87 -13.96
CA LEU A 142 -0.81 3.38 -12.97
C LEU A 142 -0.41 4.84 -13.20
N ILE A 143 -0.65 5.39 -14.40
CA ILE A 143 -0.30 6.77 -14.74
C ILE A 143 -1.53 7.64 -14.95
N LYS A 144 -1.45 8.89 -14.47
CA LYS A 144 -2.55 9.87 -14.53
C LYS A 144 -2.64 10.54 -15.89
N GLY A 145 -3.86 10.86 -16.28
CA GLY A 145 -4.17 12.00 -17.16
C GLY A 145 -3.99 11.72 -18.64
N GLY A 146 -5.01 11.14 -19.27
CA GLY A 146 -5.20 11.08 -20.74
C GLY A 146 -4.14 10.33 -21.54
N TYR A 147 -2.95 10.09 -20.98
CA TYR A 147 -1.81 9.50 -21.67
C TYR A 147 -2.13 8.12 -22.21
N CYS A 148 -2.80 7.29 -21.41
CA CYS A 148 -3.26 5.98 -21.84
C CYS A 148 -4.37 6.08 -22.88
N GLY A 149 -5.17 7.16 -22.88
CA GLY A 149 -6.26 7.40 -23.84
C GLY A 149 -5.86 8.16 -25.11
N LEU A 150 -4.57 8.45 -25.34
CA LEU A 150 -4.11 9.01 -26.62
C LEU A 150 -4.10 7.91 -27.69
N GLU A 151 -4.60 8.19 -28.89
CA GLU A 151 -4.68 7.22 -30.02
C GLU A 151 -3.37 6.48 -30.30
N ALA A 152 -2.24 7.17 -30.15
CA ALA A 152 -0.91 6.58 -30.32
C ALA A 152 -0.51 5.55 -29.24
N ASN A 153 -1.21 5.54 -28.10
CA ASN A 153 -0.87 4.77 -26.90
C ASN A 153 -1.90 3.65 -26.57
N TYR A 154 -3.15 3.72 -27.07
CA TYR A 154 -4.16 2.66 -26.87
C TYR A 154 -4.37 1.72 -28.07
N ASP A 155 -3.83 2.04 -29.25
CA ASP A 155 -3.86 1.11 -30.38
C ASP A 155 -3.11 -0.19 -30.01
N TYR A 156 -3.43 -1.30 -30.71
CA TYR A 156 -2.79 -2.61 -30.53
C TYR A 156 -1.26 -2.51 -30.55
N SER A 157 -0.71 -1.54 -31.31
CA SER A 157 0.70 -1.19 -31.38
C SER A 157 1.23 -0.45 -30.11
N GLY A 158 0.45 0.40 -29.45
CA GLY A 158 0.82 1.11 -28.22
C GLY A 158 0.77 0.22 -26.97
N CYS A 159 -0.23 -0.66 -26.90
CA CYS A 159 -0.34 -1.70 -25.87
C CYS A 159 0.66 -2.86 -26.06
N THR A 160 1.59 -2.77 -27.03
CA THR A 160 2.67 -3.77 -27.20
C THR A 160 3.70 -3.66 -26.08
N LYS A 161 3.51 -4.43 -25.00
CA LYS A 161 4.48 -4.78 -23.92
C LYS A 161 5.14 -3.64 -23.13
N ARG A 162 5.27 -2.42 -23.65
CA ARG A 162 5.99 -1.30 -23.06
C ARG A 162 5.07 -0.43 -22.20
N LEU A 163 3.83 -0.23 -22.65
CA LEU A 163 2.84 0.57 -21.95
C LEU A 163 1.87 -0.29 -21.13
N THR A 164 1.77 -1.59 -21.38
CA THR A 164 0.90 -2.52 -20.63
C THR A 164 1.09 -2.43 -19.11
N PRO A 165 2.30 -2.28 -18.54
CA PRO A 165 2.45 -2.16 -17.09
C PRO A 165 1.95 -0.83 -16.51
N LEU A 166 1.76 0.20 -17.34
CA LEU A 166 1.38 1.55 -16.91
C LEU A 166 -0.08 1.88 -17.27
N CYS A 167 -0.54 1.41 -18.44
CA CYS A 167 -1.88 1.61 -18.99
C CYS A 167 -2.66 0.30 -19.00
N CYS A 168 -2.56 -0.42 -17.89
CA CYS A 168 -2.92 -1.83 -17.84
C CYS A 168 -4.44 -2.05 -17.94
N LEU A 169 -5.26 -1.14 -17.41
CA LEU A 169 -6.73 -1.20 -17.54
C LEU A 169 -7.15 -0.78 -18.95
N THR A 170 -6.55 0.29 -19.48
CA THR A 170 -6.83 0.75 -20.86
C THR A 170 -6.43 -0.30 -21.91
N CYS A 171 -5.34 -1.02 -21.67
CA CYS A 171 -4.86 -2.09 -22.54
C CYS A 171 -5.53 -3.45 -22.28
N ASP A 172 -6.44 -3.56 -21.30
CA ASP A 172 -7.16 -4.79 -21.00
C ASP A 172 -8.18 -5.10 -22.12
N PRO A 173 -8.09 -6.26 -22.79
CA PRO A 173 -8.97 -6.59 -23.90
C PRO A 173 -10.43 -6.82 -23.45
N ASP A 174 -10.67 -7.25 -22.22
CA ASP A 174 -12.03 -7.43 -21.68
C ASP A 174 -12.67 -6.08 -21.34
N PHE A 175 -11.87 -5.09 -20.92
CA PHE A 175 -12.34 -3.72 -20.72
C PHE A 175 -12.70 -3.04 -22.05
N ARG A 176 -11.85 -3.18 -23.07
CA ARG A 176 -12.10 -2.65 -24.43
C ARG A 176 -13.38 -3.20 -25.09
N ASN A 177 -13.75 -4.44 -24.77
CA ASN A 177 -14.97 -5.06 -25.28
C ASN A 177 -16.25 -4.62 -24.55
N ARG A 178 -16.14 -4.03 -23.35
CA ARG A 178 -17.29 -3.50 -22.59
C ARG A 178 -17.67 -2.08 -22.99
N ASP A 179 -16.68 -1.26 -23.36
CA ASP A 179 -16.92 0.13 -23.78
C ASP A 179 -17.25 0.29 -25.26
N GLY A 180 -17.14 -0.78 -26.06
CA GLY A 180 -17.69 -0.83 -27.41
C GLY A 180 -17.12 0.24 -28.36
N ASP A 181 -16.20 -0.19 -29.21
CA ASP A 181 -15.79 0.51 -30.44
C ASP A 181 -14.89 1.76 -30.22
N PRO A 182 -13.71 1.86 -30.89
CA PRO A 182 -12.81 3.01 -30.77
C PRO A 182 -13.38 4.35 -31.27
N ASP A 183 -14.58 4.38 -31.86
CA ASP A 183 -15.23 5.62 -32.31
C ASP A 183 -16.10 6.30 -31.23
N SER A 184 -16.25 5.68 -30.06
CA SER A 184 -17.04 6.23 -28.96
C SER A 184 -16.18 7.10 -28.05
N GLY A 185 -15.77 8.27 -28.55
CA GLY A 185 -15.17 9.33 -27.74
C GLY A 185 -16.10 9.81 -26.62
N VAL A 186 -16.11 9.13 -25.47
CA VAL A 186 -16.77 9.62 -24.26
C VAL A 186 -15.79 10.49 -23.49
N TYR A 187 -15.54 11.68 -24.03
CA TYR A 187 -15.16 12.82 -23.20
C TYR A 187 -16.31 13.07 -22.21
N LEU A 188 -16.05 12.89 -20.92
CA LEU A 188 -16.84 13.49 -19.84
C LEU A 188 -16.67 15.02 -19.87
N SER A 189 -17.23 15.66 -20.89
CA SER A 189 -17.38 17.12 -20.97
C SER A 189 -18.49 17.46 -21.95
N GLY A 190 -19.67 17.85 -21.45
CA GLY A 190 -20.66 18.58 -22.26
C GLY A 190 -22.14 18.20 -22.14
N HIS A 191 -22.52 17.14 -21.42
CA HIS A 191 -23.94 16.73 -21.39
C HIS A 191 -24.89 17.60 -20.56
N LEU A 192 -24.43 18.70 -19.96
CA LEU A 192 -25.31 19.67 -19.30
C LEU A 192 -25.68 20.91 -20.12
N VAL A 193 -25.08 21.12 -21.31
CA VAL A 193 -25.25 22.39 -22.05
C VAL A 193 -26.26 22.30 -23.21
N LEU A 194 -26.48 21.12 -23.79
CA LEU A 194 -27.34 20.98 -24.98
C LEU A 194 -28.85 20.84 -24.69
N THR A 195 -29.26 20.45 -23.48
CA THR A 195 -30.69 20.35 -23.14
C THR A 195 -31.34 21.71 -22.84
N PHE A 196 -30.55 22.75 -22.56
CA PHE A 196 -31.06 24.10 -22.34
C PHE A 196 -31.36 24.86 -23.64
N PHE A 197 -30.63 24.58 -24.73
CA PHE A 197 -30.81 25.31 -26.00
C PHE A 197 -32.06 24.88 -26.78
N THR A 198 -32.50 23.63 -26.66
CA THR A 198 -33.73 23.16 -27.30
C THR A 198 -34.98 23.62 -26.58
N LEU A 199 -34.93 23.81 -25.25
CA LEU A 199 -36.08 24.31 -24.48
C LEU A 199 -36.36 25.80 -24.75
N LEU A 200 -35.32 26.61 -25.02
CA LEU A 200 -35.47 28.04 -25.33
C LEU A 200 -36.03 28.29 -26.74
N LEU A 201 -35.69 27.46 -27.74
CA LEU A 201 -36.25 27.60 -29.09
C LEU A 201 -37.74 27.22 -29.17
N SER A 202 -38.23 26.33 -28.31
CA SER A 202 -39.66 25.99 -28.26
C SER A 202 -40.52 27.09 -27.62
N ILE A 203 -39.94 27.97 -26.81
CA ILE A 203 -40.65 29.09 -26.16
C ILE A 203 -40.76 30.30 -27.11
N MET A 204 -39.80 30.49 -28.04
CA MET A 204 -39.83 31.62 -28.98
C MET A 204 -40.71 31.39 -30.22
N MET A 205 -41.32 30.22 -30.40
CA MET A 205 -42.27 29.94 -31.50
C MET A 205 -43.73 29.83 -31.03
N ALA A 206 -44.02 30.17 -29.77
CA ALA A 206 -45.36 30.09 -29.18
C ALA A 206 -45.91 31.45 -28.69
N THR A 207 -45.54 32.56 -29.35
CA THR A 207 -46.16 33.88 -29.17
C THR A 207 -46.55 34.49 -30.51
#